data_AF-A0A1F2UWN3-F1
#
_entry.id   AF-A0A1F2UWN3-F1
#
_cell.length_a   1.000
_cell.length_b   1.000
_cell.length_c   1.000
_cell.angle_alpha   90.00
_cell.angle_beta   90.00
_cell.angle_gamma   90.00
#
_symmetry.space_group_name_H-M   'P 1'
#
loop_
_entity.id
_entity.type
_entity.pdbx_description
1 polymer ?
#
loop_
_entity_poly.entity_id
_entity_poly.type
_entity_poly.pdbx_seq_one_letter_code
_entity_poly.pdbx_strand_id
1 'polypeptide(L)' 'MIVHHYEENIAGRTYQIEVSPVSASRWRAQIARRPGMPTSLMPFYGTTPEEAARELSKWLALISGAAVAKT' A
#
# COMPACT_ATOMS: atom_id res chain seq x y z
N MET A 1 4.46 -6.91 -17.04
CA MET A 1 4.99 -6.13 -15.89
C MET A 1 4.88 -6.98 -14.65
N ILE A 2 5.90 -7.00 -13.79
CA ILE A 2 5.84 -7.71 -12.50
C ILE A 2 4.99 -6.87 -11.55
N VAL A 3 4.01 -7.49 -10.89
CA VAL A 3 3.19 -6.86 -9.85
C VAL A 3 3.37 -7.66 -8.56
N HIS A 4 3.85 -7.00 -7.51
CA HIS A 4 3.97 -7.58 -6.18
C HIS A 4 2.66 -7.39 -5.43
N HIS A 5 2.27 -8.39 -4.66
CA HIS A 5 1.06 -8.36 -3.84
C HIS A 5 1.46 -8.50 -2.38
N TYR A 6 0.93 -7.59 -1.55
CA TYR A 6 1.10 -7.60 -0.11
C TYR A 6 -0.27 -7.62 0.54
N GLU A 7 -0.40 -8.39 1.62
CA GLU A 7 -1.58 -8.40 2.46
C GLU A 7 -1.23 -7.78 3.81
N GLU A 8 -2.03 -6.80 4.24
CA GLU A 8 -1.80 -6.05 5.47
C GLU A 8 -3.07 -6.01 6.30
N ASN A 9 -2.99 -6.44 7.56
CA ASN A 9 -4.09 -6.30 8.51
C ASN A 9 -3.89 -5.04 9.35
N ILE A 10 -4.74 -4.05 9.15
CA ILE A 10 -4.62 -2.74 9.80
C ILE A 10 -5.99 -2.39 10.41
N ALA A 11 -6.02 -2.17 11.72
CA ALA A 11 -7.24 -1.84 12.47
C ALA A 11 -8.39 -2.84 12.25
N GLY A 12 -8.09 -4.13 12.09
CA GLY A 12 -9.08 -5.17 11.80
C GLY A 12 -9.63 -5.15 10.37
N ARG A 13 -9.04 -4.35 9.47
CA ARG A 13 -9.32 -4.36 8.03
C ARG A 13 -8.16 -4.96 7.27
N THR A 14 -8.44 -5.94 6.42
CA THR A 14 -7.44 -6.51 5.51
C THR A 14 -7.36 -5.67 4.25
N TYR A 15 -6.19 -5.10 4.00
CA TYR A 15 -5.86 -4.37 2.79
C TYR A 15 -4.99 -5.24 1.89
N GLN A 16 -5.39 -5.33 0.62
CA GLN A 16 -4.56 -5.93 -0.43
C GLN A 16 -3.84 -4.79 -1.13
N ILE A 17 -2.51 -4.81 -1.13
CA ILE A 17 -1.66 -3.79 -1.73
C ILE A 17 -0.99 -4.38 -2.97
N GLU A 18 -1.15 -3.70 -4.09
CA GLU A 18 -0.47 -4.00 -5.34
C GLU A 18 0.67 -3.00 -5.56
N VAL A 19 1.85 -3.53 -5.88
CA VAL A 19 3.03 -2.73 -6.19
C VAL A 19 3.54 -3.04 -7.58
N SER A 20 3.65 -2.00 -8.40
CA SER A 20 4.04 -2.10 -9.81
C SER A 20 5.21 -1.16 -10.12
N PRO A 21 6.14 -1.54 -11.00
CA PRO A 21 7.24 -0.66 -11.41
C PRO A 21 6.70 0.48 -12.28
N VAL A 22 7.21 1.69 -12.05
CA VAL A 22 6.94 2.89 -12.86
C VAL A 22 8.16 3.26 -13.68
N SER A 23 9.35 3.07 -13.12
CA SER A 23 10.64 3.20 -13.80
C SER A 23 11.68 2.27 -13.15
N ALA A 24 12.92 2.27 -13.65
CA ALA A 24 13.99 1.39 -13.17
C ALA A 24 14.28 1.52 -11.65
N SER A 25 14.01 2.68 -11.05
CA SER A 25 14.24 2.95 -9.63
C SER A 25 12.99 3.47 -8.91
N ARG A 26 11.80 3.24 -9.48
CA ARG A 26 10.54 3.77 -8.95
C ARG A 26 9.45 2.71 -9.00
N TRP A 27 8.88 2.45 -7.83
CA TRP A 27 7.76 1.55 -7.64
C TRP A 27 6.55 2.33 -7.13
N ARG A 28 5.36 1.86 -7.46
CA ARG A 28 4.08 2.46 -7.08
C ARG A 28 3.24 1.43 -6.34
N ALA A 29 2.91 1.73 -5.09
CA ALA A 29 1.97 0.97 -4.27
C ALA A 29 0.57 1.61 -4.31
N GLN A 30 -0.45 0.76 -4.43
CA GLN A 30 -1.86 1.14 -4.37
C GLN A 30 -2.66 0.01 -3.74
N ILE A 31 -3.84 0.31 -3.21
CA ILE A 31 -4.77 -0.75 -2.79
C ILE A 31 -5.31 -1.43 -4.06
N ALA A 32 -5.33 -2.76 -4.06
CA ALA A 32 -5.92 -3.56 -5.12
C ALA A 32 -7.35 -3.08 -5.40
N ARG A 33 -7.62 -2.72 -6.64
CA ARG A 33 -8.94 -2.22 -7.03
C ARG A 33 -9.94 -3.36 -7.02
N ARG A 34 -10.80 -3.40 -6.00
CA ARG A 34 -11.98 -4.26 -5.98
C ARG A 34 -13.20 -3.49 -6.46
N PRO A 35 -14.10 -4.09 -7.26
CA PRO A 35 -15.36 -3.45 -7.66
C PRO A 35 -16.11 -2.96 -6.41
N GLY A 36 -16.49 -1.68 -6.39
CA GLY A 36 -17.22 -1.06 -5.27
C GLY A 36 -16.36 -0.40 -4.18
N MET A 37 -15.02 -0.45 -4.27
CA MET A 37 -14.13 0.30 -3.37
C MET A 37 -13.83 1.71 -3.93
N PRO A 38 -13.74 2.75 -3.06
CA PRO A 38 -13.36 4.09 -3.49
C PRO A 38 -12.03 4.08 -4.25
N THR A 39 -12.04 4.61 -5.47
CA THR A 39 -10.94 4.54 -6.43
C THR A 39 -9.88 5.62 -6.24
N SER A 40 -10.07 6.54 -5.28
CA SER A 40 -9.26 7.75 -5.14
C SER A 40 -8.37 7.69 -3.90
N LEU A 41 -7.48 6.71 -3.87
CA LEU A 41 -6.34 6.74 -2.96
C LEU A 41 -5.12 7.18 -3.75
N MET A 42 -4.40 8.18 -3.21
CA MET A 42 -3.13 8.59 -3.79
C MET A 42 -2.17 7.39 -3.77
N PRO A 43 -1.49 7.09 -4.89
CA PRO A 43 -0.46 6.07 -4.89
C PRO A 43 0.75 6.51 -4.09
N PHE A 44 1.35 5.57 -3.35
CA PHE A 44 2.64 5.78 -2.69
C PHE A 44 3.77 5.27 -3.58
N TYR A 45 4.95 5.86 -3.43
CA TYR A 45 6.10 5.50 -4.23
C TYR A 45 7.30 5.15 -3.35
N GLY A 46 8.12 4.21 -3.84
CA GLY A 46 9.37 3.81 -3.21
C GLY A 46 10.42 3.44 -4.25
N THR A 47 11.66 3.29 -3.80
CA THR A 47 12.77 2.82 -4.63
C THR A 47 12.75 1.29 -4.80
N THR A 48 12.09 0.59 -3.88
CA THR A 48 11.79 -0.85 -3.96
C THR A 48 10.29 -1.11 -3.82
N PRO A 49 9.82 -2.31 -4.22
CA PRO A 49 8.44 -2.72 -4.01
C PRO A 49 8.02 -2.65 -2.52
N GLU A 50 8.90 -3.11 -1.63
CA GLU A 50 8.67 -3.19 -0.18
C GLU A 50 8.59 -1.79 0.44
N GLU A 51 9.45 -0.87 0.01
CA GLU A 51 9.42 0.50 0.49
C GLU A 51 8.09 1.18 0.12
N ALA A 52 7.65 1.01 -1.14
CA ALA A 52 6.39 1.58 -1.59
C ALA A 52 5.19 1.01 -0.80
N ALA A 53 5.18 -0.32 -0.57
CA ALA A 53 4.15 -0.97 0.25
C ALA A 53 4.14 -0.44 1.68
N ARG A 54 5.32 -0.34 2.31
CA ARG A 54 5.47 0.14 3.69
C ARG A 54 4.94 1.55 3.88
N GLU A 55 5.22 2.47 2.97
CA GLU A 55 4.72 3.84 3.07
C GLU A 55 3.19 3.90 2.95
N LEU A 56 2.59 3.08 2.08
CA LEU A 56 1.12 2.94 2.02
C LEU A 56 0.55 2.34 3.31
N SER A 57 1.14 1.28 3.86
CA SER A 57 0.69 0.64 5.11
C SER A 57 0.75 1.60 6.30
N LYS A 58 1.82 2.40 6.41
CA LYS A 58 1.94 3.45 7.45
C LYS A 58 0.81 4.48 7.33
N TRP A 59 0.56 4.97 6.12
CA TRP A 59 -0.52 5.92 5.89
C TRP A 59 -1.89 5.33 6.23
N LEU A 60 -2.13 4.07 5.86
CA LEU A 60 -3.37 3.36 6.20
C LEU A 60 -3.57 3.23 7.71
N ALA A 61 -2.51 2.90 8.46
CA ALA A 61 -2.58 2.85 9.92
C ALA A 61 -2.90 4.21 10.54
N LEU A 62 -2.28 5.29 10.03
CA LEU A 62 -2.56 6.66 10.47
C LEU A 62 -4.03 7.04 10.26
N ILE A 63 -4.58 6.81 9.06
CA ILE A 63 -5.97 7.19 8.76
C ILE A 63 -7.00 6.25 9.40
N SER A 64 -6.62 5.02 9.73
CA SER A 64 -7.50 4.08 10.43
C SER A 64 -7.56 4.31 11.93
N GLY A 65 -6.79 5.27 12.47
CA GLY A 65 -6.66 5.49 13.91
C GLY A 65 -5.98 4.32 14.64
N ALA A 66 -5.36 3.39 13.92
CA ALA A 66 -4.47 2.41 14.51
C ALA A 66 -3.14 3.12 14.74
N ALA A 67 -2.88 3.54 15.97
CA ALA A 67 -1.55 3.99 16.35
C ALA A 67 -0.55 2.94 15.85
N VAL A 68 0.42 3.34 15.02
CA VAL A 68 1.51 2.47 14.60
C VAL A 68 2.29 2.13 15.86
N ALA A 69 1.93 1.02 16.49
CA ALA A 69 2.67 0.45 17.59
C ALA A 69 3.98 -0.07 17.01
N LYS A 70 4.99 0.80 16.97
CA LYS A 70 6.39 0.38 16.87
C LYS A 70 6.72 -0.34 18.17
N THR A 71 6.90 -1.66 18.09
CA THR A 71 7.69 -2.41 19.08
C THR A 71 9.03 -2.72 18.45
#